data_AF-A0A7D9H3P8-F1
#
_entry.id   AF-A0A7D9H3P8-F1
#
_cell.length_a   1.000
_cell.length_b   1.000
_cell.length_c   1.000
_cell.angle_alpha   90.00
_cell.angle_beta   90.00
_cell.angle_gamma   90.00
#
_symmetry.space_group_name_H-M   'P 1'
#
loop_
_entity.id
_entity.type
_entity.pdbx_description
1 polymer ?
#
loop_
_entity_poly.entity_id
_entity_poly.type
_entity_poly.pdbx_seq_one_letter_code
_entity_poly.pdbx_strand_id
1 'polypeptide(L)' 'MTKTIHLPVPPGVSAQQDFPHTAHHGIVLNPDGTRLCVAGTVADYVALLSVPELDLLASVPVGSEPS' A
#
# COMPACT_ATOMS: atom_id res chain seq x y z
N MET A 1 -2.52 -10.47 -19.02
CA MET A 1 -1.11 -10.23 -18.60
C MET A 1 -1.16 -9.60 -17.22
N THR A 2 -0.34 -10.06 -16.27
CA THR A 2 -0.35 -9.56 -14.89
C THR A 2 0.72 -8.48 -14.71
N LYS A 3 0.39 -7.39 -13.99
CA LYS A 3 1.33 -6.35 -13.56
C LYS A 3 1.55 -6.42 -12.05
N THR A 4 2.74 -6.05 -11.60
CA THR A 4 3.14 -6.05 -10.19
C THR A 4 3.96 -4.81 -9.89
N ILE A 5 3.73 -4.20 -8.73
CA ILE A 5 4.55 -3.12 -8.18
C ILE A 5 5.02 -3.52 -6.78
N HIS A 6 6.28 -3.21 -6.47
CA HIS A 6 6.80 -3.30 -5.11
C HIS A 6 6.59 -1.95 -4.43
N LEU A 7 5.79 -1.94 -3.37
CA LEU A 7 5.58 -0.73 -2.59
C LEU A 7 6.79 -0.45 -1.69
N PRO A 8 7.00 0.82 -1.28
CA PRO A 8 8.08 1.17 -0.36
C PRO A 8 7.99 0.39 0.95
N VAL A 9 9.13 -0.07 1.45
CA VAL A 9 9.27 -0.68 2.78
C VAL A 9 10.20 0.23 3.59
N PRO A 10 9.72 0.84 4.69
CA PRO A 10 10.56 1.67 5.54
C PRO A 10 11.73 0.90 6.17
N PRO A 11 12.86 1.57 6.50
CA PRO A 11 13.94 0.94 7.25
C PRO A 11 13.45 0.36 8.58
N GLY A 12 13.84 -0.88 8.89
CA GLY A 12 13.46 -1.57 10.13
C GLY A 12 12.12 -2.31 10.07
N VAL A 13 11.35 -2.14 8.99
CA VAL A 13 10.14 -2.93 8.72
C VAL A 13 10.52 -4.16 7.90
N SER A 14 10.09 -5.34 8.35
CA SER A 14 10.30 -6.60 7.65
C SER A 14 8.98 -7.34 7.55
N ALA A 15 8.43 -7.38 6.33
CA ALA A 15 7.15 -8.03 6.03
C ALA A 15 7.07 -9.51 6.47
N GLN A 16 8.21 -10.16 6.72
CA GLN A 16 8.29 -11.54 7.22
C GLN A 16 8.49 -11.66 8.73
N GLN A 17 8.99 -10.62 9.43
CA GLN A 17 9.23 -10.67 10.88
C GLN A 17 8.13 -9.98 11.70
N ASP A 18 7.34 -9.08 11.11
CA ASP A 18 6.33 -8.29 11.85
C ASP A 18 4.99 -9.03 12.06
N PHE A 19 5.02 -10.37 11.94
CA PHE A 19 3.90 -11.26 12.28
C PHE A 19 3.47 -11.05 13.75
N PRO A 20 2.16 -10.96 14.07
CA PRO A 20 0.99 -11.38 13.28
C PRO A 20 0.35 -10.31 12.40
N HIS A 21 0.97 -9.15 12.19
CA HIS A 21 0.35 -8.03 11.48
C HIS A 21 0.39 -8.29 9.96
N THR A 22 -0.75 -8.12 9.26
CA THR A 22 -0.73 -8.17 7.80
C THR A 22 -0.11 -6.88 7.25
N ALA A 23 0.74 -6.99 6.24
CA ALA A 23 1.43 -5.82 5.66
C ALA A 23 0.44 -4.77 5.11
N HIS A 24 -0.74 -5.21 4.65
CA HIS A 24 -1.78 -4.36 4.09
C HIS A 24 -3.17 -4.82 4.55
N HIS A 25 -3.93 -3.96 5.26
CA HIS A 25 -5.28 -4.27 5.74
C HIS A 25 -6.43 -3.69 4.90
N GLY A 26 -6.13 -2.84 3.91
CA GLY A 26 -7.16 -2.16 3.13
C GLY A 26 -6.77 -1.97 1.67
N ILE A 27 -7.69 -2.27 0.76
CA ILE A 27 -7.58 -1.97 -0.67
C ILE A 27 -8.91 -1.42 -1.19
N VAL A 28 -8.88 -0.26 -1.85
CA VAL A 28 -10.08 0.34 -2.42
C VAL A 28 -9.78 1.02 -3.75
N LEU A 29 -10.67 0.83 -4.72
CA LEU A 29 -10.64 1.51 -6.01
C LEU A 29 -11.59 2.72 -5.95
N ASN A 30 -11.19 3.84 -6.54
CA ASN A 30 -12.09 4.98 -6.66
C ASN A 30 -13.22 4.71 -7.67
N PRO A 31 -14.32 5.48 -7.66
CA PRO A 31 -15.50 5.20 -8.48
C PRO A 31 -15.25 5.18 -9.99
N ASP A 32 -14.30 5.98 -10.48
CA ASP A 32 -13.94 6.04 -11.89
C ASP A 32 -12.95 4.93 -12.33
N GLY A 33 -12.44 4.15 -11.37
CA GLY A 33 -11.56 3.02 -11.63
C GLY A 33 -10.11 3.39 -11.99
N THR A 34 -9.70 4.65 -11.86
CA THR A 34 -8.37 5.14 -12.26
C THR A 34 -7.35 5.17 -11.12
N ARG A 35 -7.80 5.02 -9.86
CA ARG A 35 -6.94 5.10 -8.68
C ARG A 35 -7.21 3.98 -7.70
N LEU A 36 -6.13 3.35 -7.24
CA LEU A 36 -6.14 2.30 -6.23
C LEU A 36 -5.45 2.82 -4.96
N CYS A 37 -6.12 2.67 -3.82
CA CYS A 37 -5.61 3.03 -2.51
C CYS A 37 -5.29 1.75 -1.72
N VAL A 38 -4.09 1.66 -1.15
CA VAL A 38 -3.60 0.49 -0.40
C VAL A 38 -3.07 0.95 0.95
N ALA A 39 -3.62 0.45 2.05
CA ALA A 39 -3.11 0.70 3.40
C ALA A 39 -1.85 -0.13 3.64
N GLY A 40 -0.71 0.51 3.93
CA GLY A 40 0.53 -0.13 4.38
C GLY A 40 0.57 -0.17 5.90
N THR A 41 -0.16 -1.11 6.50
CA THR A 41 -0.39 -1.19 7.96
C THR A 41 0.92 -1.25 8.74
N VAL A 42 1.83 -2.17 8.39
CA VAL A 42 3.12 -2.31 9.09
C VAL A 42 4.08 -1.13 8.77
N ALA A 43 3.77 -0.37 7.71
CA ALA A 43 4.63 0.68 7.20
C ALA A 43 4.10 2.10 7.48
N ASP A 44 3.00 2.24 8.23
CA ASP A 44 2.40 3.51 8.67
C ASP A 44 2.09 4.52 7.54
N TYR A 45 1.83 4.01 6.33
CA TYR A 45 1.49 4.84 5.16
C TYR A 45 0.30 4.28 4.37
N VAL A 46 -0.28 5.11 3.51
CA VAL A 46 -1.22 4.72 2.45
C VAL A 46 -0.61 5.00 1.09
N ALA A 47 -0.59 3.99 0.21
CA ALA A 47 -0.16 4.14 -1.18
C ALA A 47 -1.35 4.45 -2.08
N LEU A 48 -1.18 5.43 -2.98
CA LEU A 48 -2.08 5.72 -4.07
C LEU A 48 -1.42 5.30 -5.38
N LEU A 49 -2.08 4.47 -6.18
CA LEU A 49 -1.59 3.95 -7.44
C LEU A 49 -2.49 4.36 -8.61
N SER A 50 -1.93 4.50 -9.81
CA SER A 50 -2.68 4.64 -11.06
C SER A 50 -3.19 3.29 -11.56
N VAL A 51 -4.30 3.32 -12.29
CA VAL A 51 -4.87 2.15 -12.99
C VAL A 51 -5.18 2.56 -14.43
N PRO A 52 -4.83 1.73 -15.44
CA PRO A 52 -4.26 0.38 -15.36
C PRO A 52 -2.72 0.31 -15.31
N GLU A 53 -2.04 1.45 -15.22
CA GLU A 53 -0.58 1.49 -15.34
C GLU A 53 0.12 0.81 -14.15
N LEU A 54 -0.48 0.91 -12.96
CA LEU A 54 0.03 0.44 -11.67
C LEU A 54 1.27 1.22 -11.21
N ASP A 55 1.31 2.52 -11.49
CA ASP A 55 2.37 3.42 -11.04
C ASP A 55 2.05 3.96 -9.64
N LEU A 56 3.07 4.10 -8.79
CA LEU A 56 2.95 4.76 -7.49
C LEU A 56 2.80 6.27 -7.68
N LEU A 57 1.60 6.78 -7.39
CA LEU A 57 1.30 8.22 -7.45
C LEU A 57 1.73 8.94 -6.18
N ALA A 58 1.51 8.31 -5.01
CA ALA A 58 1.90 8.87 -3.72
C ALA A 58 2.02 7.78 -2.64
N SER A 59 2.89 8.02 -1.66
CA SER A 59 2.90 7.33 -0.37
C SER A 59 2.68 8.39 0.72
N VAL A 60 1.57 8.30 1.43
CA VAL A 60 1.15 9.30 2.42
C VAL A 60 1.29 8.69 3.82
N PRO A 61 2.11 9.26 4.72
CA PRO A 61 2.15 8.83 6.12
C PRO A 61 0.80 9.08 6.80
N VAL A 62 0.25 8.10 7.52
CA VAL A 62 -1.11 8.20 8.11
C VAL A 62 -1.18 7.87 9.61
N GLY A 63 -0.04 7.66 10.27
CA GLY A 63 0.03 7.22 11.66
C GLY A 63 0.14 5.69 11.77
N SER A 64 0.09 5.18 13.00
CA SER A 64 0.42 3.78 13.24
C SER A 64 -0.69 2.83 12.82
N GLU A 65 -0.32 1.81 12.04
CA GLU A 65 -1.16 0.67 11.67
C GLU A 65 -2.52 1.02 11.04
N PRO A 66 -2.55 1.74 9.90
CA PRO A 66 -3.79 2.04 9.20
C PRO A 66 -4.49 0.78 8.68
N SER A 67 -5.82 0.78 8.76
CA SER A 67 -6.72 -0.28 8.27
C SER A 67 -7.67 0.21 7.19
#